data_AF-A0A6A7MZN4-F1
#
_entry.id   AF-A0A6A7MZN4-F1
#
_cell.length_a   1.000
_cell.length_b   1.000
_cell.length_c   1.000
_cell.angle_alpha   90.00
_cell.angle_beta   90.00
_cell.angle_gamma   90.00
#
_symmetry.space_group_name_H-M   'P 1'
#
loop_
_entity.id
_entity.type
_entity.pdbx_description
1 polymer ?
#
loop_
_entity_poly.entity_id
_entity_poly.type
_entity_poly.pdbx_seq_one_letter_code
_entity_poly.pdbx_strand_id
1 'polypeptide(L)'
;MLERLLAPYLDNRGELPDDCPRHLPYFKTLKIFSAPSEARAQLMKEYLGDWYHASKREPYYDSHKRGDQFKGYWAWEAAAITYLLDIDDSSYRDAEFYPADLVAFARSIDAPRSSGAKPEDQELRMKSGQTCPKSGTWETLDIPLQQRKFAVGEIMQAEDASYGITVWRYMGD
;
A
#
# COMPACT_ATOMS: atom_id res chain seq x y z
N MET A 1 8.06 5.73 -15.02
CA MET A 1 7.95 5.02 -13.72
C MET A 1 6.75 5.50 -12.93
N LEU A 2 6.68 6.78 -12.51
CA LEU A 2 5.58 7.29 -11.66
C LEU A 2 4.18 7.08 -12.27
N GLU A 3 4.01 7.31 -13.56
CA GLU A 3 2.73 7.07 -14.23
C GLU A 3 2.26 5.62 -14.14
N ARG A 4 3.19 4.65 -14.15
CA ARG A 4 2.88 3.22 -14.00
C ARG A 4 2.50 2.87 -12.56
N LEU A 5 3.07 3.56 -11.56
CA LEU A 5 2.67 3.40 -10.15
C LEU A 5 1.27 3.97 -9.88
N LEU A 6 0.91 5.05 -10.56
CA LEU A 6 -0.33 5.78 -10.33
C LEU A 6 -1.48 5.31 -11.22
N ALA A 7 -1.19 4.61 -12.32
CA ALA A 7 -2.21 4.10 -13.24
C ALA A 7 -3.33 3.30 -12.56
N PRO A 8 -3.08 2.46 -11.53
CA PRO A 8 -4.16 1.76 -10.84
C PRO A 8 -5.05 2.64 -9.97
N TYR A 9 -4.63 3.87 -9.65
CA TYR A 9 -5.33 4.77 -8.72
C TYR A 9 -6.02 5.96 -9.40
N LEU A 10 -5.69 6.23 -10.66
CA LEU A 10 -6.15 7.41 -11.36
C LEU A 10 -6.57 7.04 -12.78
N ASP A 11 -7.84 7.27 -13.08
CA ASP A 11 -8.38 7.09 -14.42
C ASP A 11 -7.84 8.16 -15.39
N ASN A 12 -7.90 7.86 -16.70
CA ASN A 12 -7.59 8.79 -17.80
C ASN A 12 -6.15 9.34 -17.83
N ARG A 13 -5.19 8.55 -17.35
CA ARG A 13 -3.74 8.86 -17.38
C ARG A 13 -3.08 8.69 -18.76
N GLY A 14 -3.75 9.06 -19.85
CA GLY A 14 -3.17 9.13 -21.20
C GLY A 14 -2.29 7.93 -21.64
N GLU A 15 -1.35 8.16 -22.55
CA GLU A 15 -0.32 7.18 -22.90
C GLU A 15 0.81 7.20 -21.88
N LEU A 16 1.25 6.02 -21.45
CA LEU A 16 2.35 5.88 -20.49
C LEU A 16 3.68 6.29 -21.16
N PRO A 17 4.41 7.28 -20.62
CA PRO A 17 5.69 7.69 -21.19
C PRO A 17 6.73 6.56 -21.14
N ASP A 18 7.54 6.46 -22.19
CA ASP A 18 8.64 5.49 -22.27
C ASP A 18 9.97 6.02 -21.71
N ASP A 19 10.03 7.29 -21.33
CA ASP A 19 11.20 7.90 -20.69
C ASP A 19 10.87 8.40 -19.27
N CYS A 20 11.92 8.54 -18.46
CA CYS A 20 11.85 9.12 -17.12
C CYS A 20 12.70 10.41 -17.11
N PRO A 21 12.15 11.58 -16.69
CA PRO A 21 12.91 12.83 -16.67
C PRO A 21 14.22 12.75 -15.87
N ARG A 22 14.22 11.92 -14.82
CA ARG A 22 15.37 11.61 -13.96
C ARG A 22 16.00 10.26 -14.30
N HIS A 23 16.03 9.92 -15.60
CA HIS A 23 16.50 8.68 -16.21
C HIS A 23 16.94 7.57 -15.23
N LEU A 24 18.23 7.43 -14.89
CA LEU A 24 18.68 6.46 -13.89
C LEU A 24 18.50 7.00 -12.45
N PRO A 25 18.07 6.15 -11.49
CA PRO A 25 17.86 4.70 -11.63
C PRO A 25 16.49 4.33 -12.22
N TYR A 26 15.52 5.24 -12.21
CA TYR A 26 14.10 4.95 -12.41
C TYR A 26 13.74 4.34 -13.77
N PHE A 27 14.48 4.64 -14.84
CA PHE A 27 14.31 4.07 -16.17
C PHE A 27 14.46 2.54 -16.16
N LYS A 28 15.37 2.01 -15.33
CA LYS A 28 15.54 0.55 -15.18
C LYS A 28 14.29 -0.14 -14.63
N THR A 29 13.38 0.58 -13.97
CA THR A 29 12.14 -0.01 -13.45
C THR A 29 11.10 -0.28 -14.55
N LEU A 30 11.19 0.40 -15.70
CA LEU A 30 10.21 0.25 -16.79
C LEU A 30 10.13 -1.19 -17.30
N LYS A 31 11.29 -1.87 -17.40
CA LYS A 31 11.36 -3.29 -17.80
C LYS A 31 10.63 -4.21 -16.81
N ILE A 32 10.55 -3.84 -15.54
CA ILE A 32 9.92 -4.64 -14.47
C ILE A 32 8.40 -4.63 -14.63
N PHE A 33 7.83 -3.46 -14.95
CA PHE A 33 6.40 -3.34 -15.24
C PHE A 33 5.98 -4.17 -16.47
N SER A 34 6.80 -4.16 -17.52
CA SER A 34 6.51 -4.89 -18.76
C SER A 34 6.84 -6.39 -18.70
N ALA A 35 7.55 -6.85 -17.66
CA ALA A 35 7.97 -8.24 -17.54
C ALA A 35 6.83 -9.16 -17.05
N PRO A 36 6.85 -10.45 -17.44
CA PRO A 36 5.99 -11.47 -16.85
C PRO A 36 6.32 -11.66 -15.37
N SER A 37 5.33 -12.06 -14.57
CA SER A 37 5.41 -12.15 -13.10
C SER A 37 6.65 -12.90 -12.58
N GLU A 38 7.01 -13.98 -13.26
CA GLU A 38 8.09 -14.91 -12.93
C GLU A 38 9.47 -14.27 -13.09
N ALA A 39 9.60 -13.29 -13.99
CA ALA A 39 10.85 -12.58 -14.23
C ALA A 39 11.02 -11.35 -13.32
N ARG A 40 9.93 -10.83 -12.73
CA ARG A 40 9.94 -9.56 -11.99
C ARG A 40 10.85 -9.60 -10.77
N ALA A 41 10.85 -10.71 -10.02
CA ALA A 41 11.68 -10.83 -8.82
C ALA A 41 13.18 -10.75 -9.14
N GLN A 42 13.62 -11.43 -10.20
CA GLN A 42 15.00 -11.36 -10.67
C GLN A 42 15.39 -9.96 -11.15
N LEU A 43 14.51 -9.30 -11.91
CA LEU A 43 14.75 -7.94 -12.39
C LEU A 43 14.78 -6.90 -11.25
N MET A 44 13.96 -7.09 -10.21
CA MET A 44 13.98 -6.28 -8.99
C MET A 44 15.32 -6.46 -8.24
N LYS A 45 15.79 -7.69 -8.11
CA LYS A 45 17.08 -7.99 -7.48
C LYS A 45 18.26 -7.32 -8.20
N GLU A 46 18.31 -7.42 -9.53
CA GLU A 46 19.32 -6.72 -10.35
C GLU A 46 19.24 -5.20 -10.19
N TYR A 47 18.03 -4.66 -10.20
CA TYR A 47 17.79 -3.23 -10.04
C TYR A 47 18.30 -2.72 -8.68
N LEU A 48 18.00 -3.43 -7.59
CA LEU A 48 18.42 -3.09 -6.24
C LEU A 48 19.93 -3.19 -6.06
N GLY A 49 20.58 -4.21 -6.65
CA GLY A 49 22.04 -4.35 -6.63
C GLY A 49 22.77 -3.18 -7.29
N ASP A 50 22.17 -2.60 -8.35
CA ASP A 50 22.72 -1.45 -9.06
C ASP A 50 22.22 -0.09 -8.55
N TRP A 51 21.26 -0.07 -7.62
CA TRP A 51 20.45 1.13 -7.33
C TRP A 51 21.30 2.33 -6.91
N TYR A 52 22.20 2.14 -5.95
CA TYR A 52 23.04 3.23 -5.43
C TYR A 52 23.98 3.79 -6.50
N HIS A 53 24.68 2.92 -7.22
CA HIS A 53 25.60 3.33 -8.28
C HIS A 53 24.87 3.98 -9.47
N ALA A 54 23.69 3.47 -9.84
CA ALA A 54 22.85 4.06 -10.87
C ALA A 54 22.33 5.45 -10.46
N SER A 55 22.21 5.70 -9.17
CA SER A 55 21.74 6.97 -8.59
C SER A 55 22.80 8.05 -8.48
N LYS A 56 24.01 7.86 -9.04
CA LYS A 56 25.12 8.84 -8.98
C LYS A 56 24.81 10.26 -9.45
N ARG A 57 23.77 10.43 -10.28
CA ARG A 57 23.32 11.74 -10.79
C ARG A 57 22.22 12.36 -9.93
N GLU A 58 21.72 11.63 -8.95
CA GLU A 58 20.66 12.09 -8.07
C GLU A 58 21.22 13.00 -6.97
N PRO A 59 20.47 14.03 -6.52
CA PRO A 59 20.92 14.95 -5.50
C PRO A 59 21.30 14.29 -4.16
N TYR A 60 20.69 13.15 -3.83
CA TYR A 60 20.94 12.43 -2.59
C TYR A 60 22.21 11.57 -2.63
N TYR A 61 22.83 11.34 -3.80
CA TYR A 61 24.04 10.52 -3.87
C TYR A 61 25.16 11.14 -3.03
N ASP A 62 25.84 10.32 -2.21
CA ASP A 62 26.85 10.79 -1.24
C ASP A 62 26.36 11.85 -0.25
N SER A 63 25.04 12.00 -0.04
CA SER A 63 24.49 12.89 1.00
C SER A 63 25.06 12.60 2.39
N HIS A 64 25.31 11.33 2.73
CA HIS A 64 25.96 10.94 3.99
C HIS A 64 27.35 11.59 4.22
N LYS A 65 28.02 12.07 3.15
CA LYS A 65 29.33 12.73 3.24
C LYS A 65 29.22 14.24 3.45
N ARG A 66 28.03 14.84 3.33
CA ARG A 66 27.85 16.30 3.29
C ARG A 66 27.68 16.93 4.68
N GLY A 67 27.72 16.12 5.75
CA GLY A 67 27.61 16.60 7.13
C GLY A 67 26.25 17.22 7.48
N ASP A 68 25.25 17.03 6.62
CA ASP A 68 23.87 17.46 6.81
C ASP A 68 23.03 16.35 7.49
N GLN A 69 21.72 16.60 7.64
CA GLN A 69 20.79 15.61 8.18
C GLN A 69 20.63 14.45 7.18
N PHE A 70 21.44 13.40 7.36
CA PHE A 70 21.35 12.18 6.57
C PHE A 70 20.11 11.36 6.98
N LYS A 71 19.17 11.21 6.04
CA LYS A 71 17.89 10.48 6.25
C LYS A 71 17.96 8.98 5.89
N GLY A 72 19.15 8.48 5.56
CA GLY A 72 19.33 7.13 5.03
C GLY A 72 19.17 7.05 3.51
N TYR A 73 19.47 5.87 2.97
CA TYR A 73 19.25 5.52 1.58
C TYR A 73 18.11 4.53 1.47
N TRP A 74 17.07 4.90 0.74
CA TRP A 74 15.83 4.15 0.66
C TRP A 74 15.30 4.17 -0.77
N ALA A 75 15.21 2.99 -1.38
CA ALA A 75 14.58 2.78 -2.68
C ALA A 75 13.06 2.68 -2.49
N TRP A 76 12.40 3.79 -2.20
CA TRP A 76 10.95 3.87 -1.96
C TRP A 76 10.14 3.33 -3.14
N GLU A 77 10.58 3.63 -4.36
CA GLU A 77 10.01 3.12 -5.59
C GLU A 77 10.05 1.59 -5.66
N ALA A 78 11.10 0.95 -5.12
CA ALA A 78 11.23 -0.51 -5.16
C ALA A 78 10.18 -1.19 -4.29
N ALA A 79 9.90 -0.64 -3.11
CA ALA A 79 8.82 -1.12 -2.24
C ALA A 79 7.45 -0.91 -2.89
N ALA A 80 7.20 0.26 -3.47
CA ALA A 80 5.95 0.56 -4.16
C ALA A 80 5.71 -0.40 -5.33
N ILE A 81 6.73 -0.65 -6.17
CA ILE A 81 6.65 -1.59 -7.30
C ILE A 81 6.39 -3.02 -6.81
N THR A 82 7.14 -3.48 -5.81
CA THR A 82 6.97 -4.83 -5.24
C THR A 82 5.54 -5.04 -4.75
N TYR A 83 5.03 -4.08 -3.97
CA TYR A 83 3.69 -4.16 -3.41
C TYR A 83 2.61 -4.13 -4.50
N LEU A 84 2.73 -3.20 -5.43
CA LEU A 84 1.74 -2.96 -6.48
C LEU A 84 1.64 -4.14 -7.45
N LEU A 85 2.78 -4.71 -7.85
CA LEU A 85 2.85 -5.82 -8.81
C LEU A 85 2.80 -7.20 -8.14
N ASP A 86 2.58 -7.23 -6.82
CA ASP A 86 2.54 -8.42 -5.97
C ASP A 86 3.73 -9.38 -6.19
N ILE A 87 4.94 -8.81 -6.22
CA ILE A 87 6.17 -9.57 -6.47
C ILE A 87 6.60 -10.30 -5.19
N ASP A 88 6.95 -11.58 -5.29
CA ASP A 88 7.64 -12.29 -4.21
C ASP A 88 9.06 -11.71 -4.02
N ASP A 89 9.26 -11.02 -2.90
CA ASP A 89 10.50 -10.34 -2.54
C ASP A 89 11.49 -11.21 -1.77
N SER A 90 11.16 -12.49 -1.52
CA SER A 90 11.99 -13.43 -0.76
C SER A 90 13.47 -13.44 -1.19
N SER A 91 13.74 -13.34 -2.50
CA SER A 91 15.08 -13.43 -3.09
C SER A 91 15.96 -12.17 -2.96
N TYR A 92 15.37 -11.02 -2.60
CA TYR A 92 16.05 -9.73 -2.47
C TYR A 92 15.65 -8.95 -1.22
N ARG A 93 15.00 -9.63 -0.27
CA ARG A 93 14.47 -9.04 0.97
C ARG A 93 15.56 -8.39 1.84
N ASP A 94 16.78 -8.88 1.73
CA ASP A 94 17.99 -8.44 2.42
C ASP A 94 18.78 -7.36 1.67
N ALA A 95 18.27 -6.86 0.53
CA ALA A 95 18.95 -5.81 -0.23
C ALA A 95 19.09 -4.50 0.57
N GLU A 96 20.29 -3.93 0.56
CA GLU A 96 20.72 -2.84 1.46
C GLU A 96 19.78 -1.63 1.53
N PHE A 97 19.21 -1.22 0.40
CA PHE A 97 18.37 -0.01 0.30
C PHE A 97 16.87 -0.34 0.15
N TYR A 98 16.49 -1.61 0.24
CA TYR A 98 15.13 -2.06 0.01
C TYR A 98 14.30 -1.99 1.31
N PRO A 99 13.20 -1.22 1.36
CA PRO A 99 12.37 -1.14 2.56
C PRO A 99 11.39 -2.32 2.67
N ALA A 100 11.91 -3.52 2.93
CA ALA A 100 11.13 -4.76 3.03
C ALA A 100 10.02 -4.72 4.09
N ASP A 101 10.28 -4.05 5.23
CA ASP A 101 9.32 -3.94 6.32
C ASP A 101 8.07 -3.14 5.93
N LEU A 102 8.22 -2.15 5.04
CA LEU A 102 7.07 -1.39 4.54
C LEU A 102 6.19 -2.20 3.60
N VAL A 103 6.79 -3.08 2.79
CA VAL A 103 6.03 -4.01 1.96
C VAL A 103 5.30 -5.03 2.83
N ALA A 104 5.96 -5.54 3.86
CA ALA A 104 5.34 -6.43 4.84
C ALA A 104 4.18 -5.76 5.59
N PHE A 105 4.37 -4.52 6.02
CA PHE A 105 3.33 -3.73 6.67
C PHE A 105 2.15 -3.44 5.73
N ALA A 106 2.42 -3.02 4.49
CA ALA A 106 1.36 -2.78 3.51
C ALA A 106 0.52 -4.04 3.24
N ARG A 107 1.17 -5.21 3.17
CA ARG A 107 0.50 -6.51 3.06
C ARG A 107 -0.32 -6.85 4.32
N SER A 108 0.18 -6.55 5.51
CA SER A 108 -0.52 -6.89 6.77
C SER A 108 -1.79 -6.07 6.98
N ILE A 109 -1.84 -4.85 6.46
CA ILE A 109 -3.04 -3.99 6.50
C ILE A 109 -3.93 -4.12 5.27
N ASP A 110 -3.58 -5.02 4.33
CA ASP A 110 -4.24 -5.18 3.02
C ASP A 110 -4.51 -3.84 2.33
N ALA A 111 -3.44 -3.03 2.21
CA ALA A 111 -3.51 -1.71 1.61
C ALA A 111 -4.06 -1.79 0.17
N PRO A 112 -4.93 -0.86 -0.25
CA PRO A 112 -5.49 -0.91 -1.60
C PRO A 112 -4.36 -0.82 -2.64
N ARG A 113 -4.43 -1.69 -3.67
CA ARG A 113 -3.50 -1.67 -4.82
C ARG A 113 -4.06 -0.88 -6.02
N SER A 114 -5.30 -0.41 -5.93
CA SER A 114 -5.98 0.39 -6.94
C SER A 114 -7.04 1.29 -6.29
N SER A 115 -7.51 2.31 -7.02
CA SER A 115 -8.66 3.14 -6.64
C SER A 115 -9.99 2.47 -6.89
N GLY A 116 -10.00 1.36 -7.63
CA GLY A 116 -11.18 0.52 -7.78
C GLY A 116 -11.68 0.15 -6.39
N ALA A 117 -12.95 0.45 -6.11
CA ALA A 117 -13.60 -0.01 -4.90
C ALA A 117 -13.27 -1.50 -4.74
N LYS A 118 -12.78 -1.92 -3.56
CA LYS A 118 -12.88 -3.34 -3.20
C LYS A 118 -14.35 -3.71 -3.48
N PRO A 119 -14.66 -4.81 -4.17
CA PRO A 119 -16.04 -5.17 -4.45
C PRO A 119 -16.85 -4.96 -3.17
N GLU A 120 -17.86 -4.13 -3.27
CA GLU A 120 -18.73 -3.66 -2.17
C GLU A 120 -19.54 -4.83 -1.57
N ASP A 121 -19.33 -6.03 -2.10
CA ASP A 121 -19.82 -7.29 -1.58
C ASP A 121 -18.99 -7.73 -0.36
N GLN A 122 -19.30 -7.18 0.83
CA GLN A 122 -19.57 -7.96 2.06
C GLN A 122 -19.55 -7.14 3.36
N GLU A 123 -18.86 -6.00 3.43
CA GLU A 123 -18.77 -5.24 4.68
C GLU A 123 -19.92 -4.22 4.82
N LEU A 124 -21.07 -4.65 5.33
CA LEU A 124 -22.11 -3.73 5.80
C LEU A 124 -21.53 -2.90 6.96
N ARG A 125 -21.54 -1.57 6.83
CA ARG A 125 -21.08 -0.63 7.87
C ARG A 125 -22.20 0.32 8.27
N MET A 126 -22.36 0.57 9.57
CA MET A 126 -23.41 1.42 10.12
C MET A 126 -22.86 2.36 11.21
N LYS A 127 -23.37 3.58 11.26
CA LYS A 127 -22.99 4.53 12.33
C LYS A 127 -23.79 4.26 13.59
N SER A 128 -23.17 4.48 14.74
CA SER A 128 -23.86 4.45 16.04
C SER A 128 -25.03 5.43 16.04
N GLY A 129 -26.18 5.00 16.56
CA GLY A 129 -27.45 5.74 16.55
C GLY A 129 -28.37 5.45 15.36
N GLN A 130 -27.91 4.68 14.34
CA GLN A 130 -28.77 4.23 13.24
C GLN A 130 -29.41 2.87 13.54
N THR A 131 -30.55 2.60 12.89
CA THR A 131 -31.21 1.30 12.98
C THR A 131 -30.44 0.25 12.19
N CYS A 132 -30.28 -0.94 12.78
CA CYS A 132 -29.55 -2.04 12.20
C CYS A 132 -30.30 -2.59 10.96
N PRO A 133 -29.67 -2.61 9.76
CA PRO A 133 -30.34 -3.06 8.54
C PRO A 133 -30.39 -4.58 8.42
N LYS A 134 -29.49 -5.29 9.11
CA LYS A 134 -29.35 -6.74 9.04
C LYS A 134 -29.02 -7.31 10.42
N SER A 135 -29.82 -8.26 10.89
CA SER A 135 -29.53 -8.96 12.13
C SER A 135 -28.19 -9.68 12.02
N GLY A 136 -27.46 -9.77 13.13
CA GLY A 136 -26.26 -10.57 13.23
C GLY A 136 -25.23 -9.90 14.14
N THR A 137 -24.00 -10.35 14.02
CA THR A 137 -22.86 -9.90 14.81
C THR A 137 -22.20 -8.68 14.16
N TRP A 138 -22.03 -7.62 14.93
CA TRP A 138 -21.36 -6.40 14.51
C TRP A 138 -20.20 -6.07 15.44
N GLU A 139 -19.15 -5.47 14.91
CA GLU A 139 -17.95 -5.08 15.64
C GLU A 139 -17.65 -3.59 15.42
N THR A 140 -17.30 -2.85 16.48
CA THR A 140 -16.89 -1.44 16.36
C THR A 140 -15.50 -1.33 15.76
N LEU A 141 -15.24 -0.27 15.00
CA LEU A 141 -13.89 0.07 14.53
C LEU A 141 -13.08 0.92 15.54
N ASP A 142 -13.65 1.20 16.72
CA ASP A 142 -13.00 1.94 17.80
C ASP A 142 -12.14 1.02 18.70
N ILE A 143 -11.24 1.64 19.48
CA ILE A 143 -10.44 0.96 20.51
C ILE A 143 -10.98 1.40 21.89
N PRO A 144 -11.41 0.49 22.77
CA PRO A 144 -11.40 -0.97 22.63
C PRO A 144 -12.47 -1.48 21.65
N LEU A 145 -12.14 -2.57 20.94
CA LEU A 145 -13.08 -3.27 20.06
C LEU A 145 -14.24 -3.83 20.88
N GLN A 146 -15.47 -3.48 20.48
CA GLN A 146 -16.71 -4.01 21.06
C GLN A 146 -17.43 -4.83 19.99
N GLN A 147 -17.85 -6.03 20.35
CA GLN A 147 -18.63 -6.91 19.48
C GLN A 147 -20.00 -7.14 20.10
N ARG A 148 -21.06 -6.88 19.33
CA ARG A 148 -22.45 -7.03 19.79
C ARG A 148 -23.33 -7.60 18.68
N LYS A 149 -24.29 -8.44 19.08
CA LYS A 149 -25.37 -8.89 18.20
C LYS A 149 -26.51 -7.87 18.20
N PHE A 150 -26.95 -7.47 17.01
CA PHE A 150 -28.08 -6.57 16.82
C PHE A 150 -29.19 -7.27 16.04
N ALA A 151 -30.45 -6.99 16.39
CA ALA A 151 -31.61 -7.39 15.60
C ALA A 151 -31.94 -6.34 14.53
N VAL A 152 -32.65 -6.74 13.47
CA VAL A 152 -33.14 -5.80 12.44
C VAL A 152 -34.00 -4.72 13.10
N GLY A 153 -33.69 -3.45 12.82
CA GLY A 153 -34.39 -2.30 13.39
C GLY A 153 -33.90 -1.83 14.76
N GLU A 154 -33.00 -2.57 15.41
CA GLU A 154 -32.40 -2.16 16.69
C GLU A 154 -31.46 -0.97 16.50
N ILE A 155 -31.49 0.00 17.42
CA ILE A 155 -30.57 1.14 17.37
C ILE A 155 -29.18 0.65 17.78
N MET A 156 -28.21 0.81 16.89
CA MET A 156 -26.84 0.38 17.14
C MET A 156 -26.15 1.38 18.07
N GLN A 157 -26.04 1.07 19.36
CA GLN A 157 -25.35 1.92 20.35
C GLN A 157 -24.14 1.18 20.95
N ALA A 158 -23.01 1.89 21.03
CA ALA A 158 -21.82 1.43 21.74
C ALA A 158 -21.90 1.84 23.21
N GLU A 159 -21.36 1.02 24.12
CA GLU A 159 -21.51 1.22 25.57
C GLU A 159 -20.66 2.39 26.08
N ASP A 160 -19.44 2.56 25.53
CA ASP A 160 -18.48 3.60 25.95
C ASP A 160 -17.95 4.42 24.76
N ALA A 161 -18.84 5.08 24.01
CA ALA A 161 -18.47 6.00 22.92
C ALA A 161 -17.81 7.27 23.47
N SER A 162 -16.54 7.15 23.89
CA SER A 162 -15.88 8.15 24.72
C SER A 162 -15.64 9.46 23.96
N TYR A 163 -15.27 9.42 22.68
CA TYR A 163 -15.09 10.63 21.85
C TYR A 163 -15.15 10.26 20.35
N GLY A 164 -16.32 10.37 19.71
CA GLY A 164 -16.40 10.29 18.23
C GLY A 164 -17.63 9.57 17.65
N ILE A 165 -17.70 9.54 16.31
CA ILE A 165 -18.69 8.74 15.58
C ILE A 165 -18.21 7.29 15.55
N THR A 166 -18.77 6.44 16.40
CA THR A 166 -18.51 5.00 16.35
C THR A 166 -19.13 4.37 15.09
N VAL A 167 -18.32 3.60 14.35
CA VAL A 167 -18.75 2.85 13.17
C VAL A 167 -18.73 1.36 13.48
N TRP A 168 -19.84 0.69 13.21
CA TRP A 168 -20.01 -0.75 13.31
C TRP A 168 -19.77 -1.40 11.94
N ARG A 169 -19.11 -2.56 11.95
CA ARG A 169 -18.89 -3.45 10.80
C ARG A 169 -19.62 -4.77 11.03
N TYR A 170 -20.40 -5.23 10.06
CA TYR A 170 -21.06 -6.53 10.11
C TYR A 170 -20.06 -7.66 9.90
N MET A 171 -20.14 -8.69 10.75
CA MET A 171 -19.24 -9.83 10.76
C MET A 171 -19.91 -11.13 10.27
N GLY A 172 -21.25 -11.20 10.25
CA GLY A 172 -22.02 -12.42 9.96
C GLY A 172 -23.08 -12.73 11.00
N ASP A 173 -23.86 -13.79 10.81
CA ASP A 173 -24.95 -14.22 11.73
C ASP A 173 -24.44 -15.10 12.89
#